data_AF-A0A6I6XGD1-F1
#
_entry.id   AF-A0A6I6XGD1-F1
#
_cell.length_a   1.000
_cell.length_b   1.000
_cell.length_c   1.000
_cell.angle_alpha   90.00
_cell.angle_beta   90.00
_cell.angle_gamma   90.00
#
_symmetry.space_group_name_H-M   'P 1'
#
loop_
_entity.id
_entity.type
_entity.pdbx_description
1 polymer ?
#
loop_
_entity_poly.entity_id
_entity_poly.type
_entity_poly.pdbx_seq_one_letter_code
_entity_poly.pdbx_strand_id
1 'polypeptide(L)'
;MPSHPTRHTIARQWQLLKLLPDRHPGMSSTQLQGALARAGHNTSKRTVERDLNELATLFPLHCNSKGMPYGWYWQPGLSLGQAEQLQPDALSPSQQIELHAWVDDGLARRLEDQPLSDDMRLARHDNGGAMLAATVEDSRALMGWLLSQAGSIRVKAPETLRVSMVEQLRQSLALNDDGY
;
A
#
# COMPACT_ATOMS: atom_id res chain seq x y z
N MET A 1 14.50 28.51 -12.74
CA MET A 1 15.63 27.60 -12.41
C MET A 1 15.28 26.83 -11.15
N PRO A 2 14.95 25.52 -11.17
CA PRO A 2 14.63 24.83 -9.93
C PRO A 2 15.90 24.22 -9.29
N SER A 3 16.24 24.82 -8.15
CA SER A 3 17.06 24.39 -7.02
C SER A 3 17.69 22.98 -7.03
N HIS A 4 18.99 22.92 -7.33
CA HIS A 4 19.89 21.81 -6.94
C HIS A 4 19.77 21.32 -5.48
N PRO A 5 19.52 22.16 -4.45
CA PRO A 5 19.47 21.68 -3.06
C PRO A 5 18.31 20.73 -2.74
N THR A 6 17.17 20.83 -3.44
CA THR A 6 16.01 19.94 -3.20
C THR A 6 16.31 18.51 -3.68
N ARG A 7 16.92 18.36 -4.87
CA ARG A 7 17.32 17.04 -5.39
C ARG A 7 18.35 16.37 -4.51
N HIS A 8 19.31 17.14 -3.98
CA HIS A 8 20.35 16.60 -3.09
C HIS A 8 19.75 16.13 -1.74
N THR A 9 18.72 16.82 -1.25
CA THR A 9 18.02 16.44 -0.01
C THR A 9 17.22 15.16 -0.19
N ILE A 10 16.43 15.05 -1.28
CA ILE A 10 15.65 13.85 -1.58
C ILE A 10 16.57 12.64 -1.82
N ALA A 11 17.63 12.80 -2.61
CA ALA A 11 18.58 11.71 -2.87
C ALA A 11 19.24 11.21 -1.58
N ARG A 12 19.63 12.13 -0.68
CA ARG A 12 20.21 11.79 0.62
C ARG A 12 19.21 11.08 1.55
N GLN A 13 17.97 11.58 1.61
CA GLN A 13 16.90 10.96 2.41
C GLN A 13 16.60 9.54 1.91
N TRP A 14 16.53 9.34 0.60
CA TRP A 14 16.32 8.02 0.02
C TRP A 14 17.50 7.07 0.29
N GLN A 15 18.74 7.59 0.22
CA GLN A 15 19.92 6.82 0.59
C GLN A 15 19.94 6.47 2.09
N LEU A 16 19.44 7.35 2.97
CA LEU A 16 19.30 7.04 4.41
C LEU A 16 18.35 5.87 4.63
N LEU A 17 17.18 5.87 3.99
CA LEU A 17 16.23 4.77 4.06
C LEU A 17 16.93 3.45 3.73
N LYS A 18 17.71 3.41 2.63
CA LYS A 18 18.48 2.23 2.17
C LYS A 18 19.52 1.71 3.12
N LEU A 19 20.05 2.58 3.97
CA LEU A 19 21.11 2.24 4.92
C LEU A 19 20.55 1.75 6.26
N LEU A 20 19.27 2.00 6.56
CA LEU A 20 18.67 1.59 7.82
C LEU A 20 18.47 0.07 7.87
N PRO A 21 18.91 -0.60 8.95
CA PRO A 21 18.70 -2.03 9.13
C PRO A 21 17.25 -2.34 9.51
N ASP A 22 16.85 -3.58 9.27
CA ASP A 22 15.52 -4.15 9.53
C ASP A 22 15.32 -4.71 10.94
N ARG A 23 16.36 -4.61 11.79
CA ARG A 23 16.38 -5.19 13.14
C ARG A 23 17.04 -4.27 14.16
N HIS A 24 16.60 -4.43 15.41
CA HIS A 24 17.25 -3.87 16.60
C HIS A 24 18.70 -4.43 16.72
N PRO A 25 19.69 -3.66 17.21
CA PRO A 25 19.60 -2.32 17.81
C PRO A 25 19.66 -1.13 16.84
N GLY A 26 19.75 -1.36 15.52
CA GLY A 26 19.82 -0.31 14.52
C GLY A 26 21.21 0.24 14.23
N MET A 27 21.28 1.28 13.39
CA MET A 27 22.50 2.05 13.10
C MET A 27 22.42 3.44 13.72
N SER A 28 23.50 3.87 14.37
CA SER A 28 23.57 5.21 14.94
C SER A 28 23.66 6.30 13.86
N SER A 29 23.25 7.52 14.18
CA SER A 29 23.33 8.66 13.26
C SER A 29 24.77 8.93 12.80
N THR A 30 25.78 8.63 13.63
CA THR A 30 27.20 8.71 13.24
C THR A 30 27.58 7.64 12.21
N GLN A 31 27.13 6.40 12.40
CA GLN A 31 27.36 5.33 11.42
C GLN A 31 26.64 5.61 10.10
N LEU A 32 25.41 6.12 10.15
CA LEU A 32 24.64 6.52 8.97
C LEU A 32 25.30 7.70 8.24
N GLN A 33 25.82 8.68 8.97
CA GLN A 33 26.59 9.79 8.39
C GLN A 33 27.85 9.31 7.66
N GLY A 34 28.62 8.39 8.27
CA GLY A 34 29.78 7.78 7.61
C GLY A 34 29.40 6.93 6.39
N ALA A 35 28.26 6.23 6.44
CA ALA A 35 27.75 5.45 5.31
C ALA A 35 27.26 6.36 4.16
N LEU A 36 26.59 7.46 4.46
CA LEU A 36 26.21 8.48 3.48
C LEU A 36 27.44 9.12 2.82
N ALA A 37 28.47 9.44 3.60
CA ALA A 37 29.72 10.00 3.06
C ALA A 37 30.38 9.03 2.07
N ARG A 38 30.41 7.72 2.39
CA ARG A 38 30.90 6.67 1.46
C ARG A 38 30.03 6.54 0.20
N ALA A 39 28.74 6.86 0.29
CA ALA A 39 27.82 6.90 -0.84
C ALA A 39 27.83 8.24 -1.62
N GLY A 40 28.75 9.16 -1.30
CA GLY A 40 28.89 10.45 -1.99
C GLY A 40 28.02 11.59 -1.45
N HIS A 41 27.29 11.37 -0.35
CA HIS A 41 26.45 12.36 0.31
C HIS A 41 27.13 12.94 1.54
N ASN A 42 27.99 13.95 1.35
CA ASN A 42 28.66 14.59 2.47
C ASN A 42 27.66 15.43 3.31
N THR A 43 27.51 15.09 4.58
CA THR A 43 26.55 15.75 5.47
C THR A 43 26.98 15.67 6.93
N SER A 44 26.36 16.50 7.77
CA SER A 44 26.62 16.52 9.22
C SER A 44 25.73 15.52 9.95
N LYS A 45 26.16 15.08 11.14
CA LYS A 45 25.33 14.26 12.04
C LYS A 45 23.98 14.92 12.33
N ARG A 46 23.96 16.23 12.58
CA ARG A 46 22.75 17.02 12.82
C ARG A 46 21.78 16.95 11.63
N THR A 47 22.30 16.95 10.41
CA THR A 47 21.48 16.83 9.20
C THR A 47 20.90 15.43 9.08
N VAL A 48 21.67 14.38 9.39
CA VAL A 48 21.18 13.00 9.44
C VAL A 48 20.08 12.84 10.49
N GLU A 49 20.27 13.36 11.69
CA GLU A 49 19.26 13.34 12.75
C GLU A 49 17.98 14.08 12.34
N ARG A 50 18.11 15.25 11.71
CA ARG A 50 16.96 16.00 11.17
C ARG A 50 16.21 15.19 10.10
N ASP A 51 16.93 14.64 9.14
CA ASP A 51 16.34 13.87 8.04
C ASP A 51 15.68 12.59 8.56
N LEU A 52 16.26 11.91 9.56
CA LEU A 52 15.66 10.75 10.22
C LEU A 52 14.37 11.11 10.96
N ASN A 53 14.35 12.24 11.67
CA ASN A 53 13.14 12.73 12.32
C ASN A 53 12.04 13.05 11.30
N GLU A 54 12.39 13.70 10.17
CA GLU A 54 11.45 13.96 9.08
C GLU A 54 10.92 12.66 8.47
N LEU A 55 11.81 11.70 8.18
CA LEU A 55 11.44 10.41 7.61
C LEU A 55 10.57 9.58 8.58
N ALA A 56 10.82 9.65 9.88
CA ALA A 56 10.00 8.96 10.88
C ALA A 56 8.55 9.50 10.96
N THR A 57 8.26 10.68 10.41
CA THR A 57 6.87 11.16 10.27
C THR A 57 6.10 10.45 9.15
N LEU A 58 6.81 9.88 8.18
CA LEU A 58 6.25 9.28 6.97
C LEU A 58 6.44 7.75 6.91
N PHE A 59 7.49 7.24 7.55
CA PHE A 59 7.89 5.84 7.50
C PHE A 59 7.97 5.26 8.93
N PRO A 60 7.70 3.96 9.11
CA PRO A 60 7.74 3.29 10.42
C PRO A 60 9.19 3.05 10.89
N LEU A 61 9.91 4.14 11.15
CA LEU A 61 11.28 4.15 11.67
C LEU A 61 11.24 4.30 13.19
N HIS A 62 12.06 3.51 13.89
CA HIS A 62 12.20 3.57 15.33
C HIS A 62 13.60 3.98 15.74
N CYS A 63 13.68 4.81 16.77
CA CYS A 63 14.91 5.15 17.46
C CYS A 63 15.01 4.31 18.73
N ASN A 64 15.99 3.41 18.79
CA ASN A 64 16.34 2.67 19.98
C ASN A 64 17.10 3.59 20.95
N SER A 65 16.37 4.17 21.90
CA SER A 65 16.92 5.00 22.99
C SER A 65 17.39 4.21 24.21
N LYS A 66 17.27 2.86 24.20
CA LYS A 66 17.57 2.00 25.37
C LYS A 66 19.06 1.79 25.65
N GLY A 67 19.94 2.30 24.80
CA GLY A 67 21.39 2.26 24.99
C GLY A 67 22.11 3.22 24.05
N MET A 68 23.19 3.83 24.52
CA MET A 68 24.04 4.69 23.67
C MET A 68 25.07 3.84 22.90
N PRO A 69 25.35 4.16 21.62
CA PRO A 69 24.70 5.20 20.81
C PRO A 69 23.30 4.78 20.36
N TYR A 70 22.36 5.74 20.31
CA TYR A 70 21.00 5.48 19.84
C TYR A 70 21.01 4.97 18.40
N GLY A 71 20.35 3.84 18.16
CA GLY A 71 20.30 3.20 16.86
C GLY A 71 18.95 3.41 16.17
N TRP A 72 18.99 3.75 14.89
CA TRP A 72 17.83 3.87 14.03
C TRP A 72 17.66 2.60 13.21
N TYR A 73 16.43 2.12 13.11
CA TYR A 73 16.08 0.91 12.36
C TYR A 73 14.65 1.00 11.87
N TRP A 74 14.33 0.19 10.86
CA TRP A 74 12.95 -0.06 10.47
C TRP A 74 12.22 -0.86 11.54
N GLN A 75 10.92 -0.63 11.71
CA GLN A 75 10.12 -1.48 12.59
C GLN A 75 10.24 -2.97 12.17
N PRO A 76 10.42 -3.90 13.12
CA PRO A 76 10.54 -5.32 12.80
C PRO A 76 9.31 -5.80 12.01
N GLY A 77 9.55 -6.45 10.87
CA GLY A 77 8.51 -6.90 9.95
C GLY A 77 8.35 -6.05 8.68
N LEU A 78 9.05 -4.90 8.60
CA LEU A 78 9.08 -4.04 7.43
C LEU A 78 10.54 -3.76 7.03
N SER A 79 11.04 -4.45 6.02
CA SER A 79 12.33 -4.14 5.38
C SER A 79 12.11 -3.26 4.13
N LEU A 80 13.13 -2.55 3.67
CA LEU A 80 13.05 -1.79 2.43
C LEU A 80 12.74 -2.65 1.20
N GLY A 81 13.20 -3.90 1.18
CA GLY A 81 12.84 -4.88 0.14
C GLY A 81 11.37 -5.30 0.20
N GLN A 82 10.73 -5.23 1.37
CA GLN A 82 9.28 -5.35 1.50
C GLN A 82 8.58 -4.03 1.18
N ALA A 83 9.19 -2.87 1.46
CA ALA A 83 8.66 -1.56 1.07
C ALA A 83 8.66 -1.34 -0.45
N GLU A 84 9.53 -2.02 -1.20
CA GLU A 84 9.45 -2.11 -2.66
C GLU A 84 8.22 -2.91 -3.13
N GLN A 85 7.69 -3.81 -2.29
CA GLN A 85 6.43 -4.53 -2.51
C GLN A 85 5.22 -3.80 -1.91
N LEU A 86 5.44 -2.86 -0.97
CA LEU A 86 4.41 -1.97 -0.48
C LEU A 86 4.09 -0.98 -1.59
N GLN A 87 2.98 -1.25 -2.26
CA GLN A 87 2.31 -0.27 -3.08
C GLN A 87 2.07 0.99 -2.22
N PRO A 88 2.19 2.20 -2.78
CA PRO A 88 2.09 3.45 -2.02
C PRO A 88 0.81 3.58 -1.17
N ASP A 89 -0.24 2.82 -1.48
CA ASP A 89 -1.51 2.80 -0.75
C ASP A 89 -1.46 1.99 0.55
N ALA A 90 -0.45 1.13 0.76
CA ALA A 90 -0.31 0.31 1.96
C ALA A 90 0.00 1.12 3.23
N LEU A 91 0.30 2.42 3.08
CA LEU A 91 0.50 3.38 4.17
C LEU A 91 -0.77 4.18 4.49
N SER A 92 -1.83 4.04 3.69
CA SER A 92 -3.13 4.63 3.97
C SER A 92 -3.89 3.74 4.97
N PRO A 93 -4.62 4.30 5.95
CA PRO A 93 -5.50 3.51 6.78
C PRO A 93 -6.49 2.76 5.88
N SER A 94 -6.61 1.46 6.07
CA SER A 94 -7.52 0.58 5.35
C SER A 94 -8.96 1.01 5.61
N GLN A 95 -9.56 1.73 4.66
CA GLN A 95 -10.95 2.12 4.76
C GLN A 95 -11.81 0.87 4.51
N GLN A 96 -12.50 0.40 5.53
CA GLN A 96 -13.49 -0.67 5.36
C GLN A 96 -14.75 -0.11 4.71
N ILE A 97 -15.31 -0.87 3.78
CA ILE A 97 -16.55 -0.54 3.09
C ILE A 97 -17.51 -1.73 3.12
N GLU A 98 -18.80 -1.43 3.21
CA GLU A 98 -19.86 -2.42 3.03
C GLU A 98 -20.10 -2.64 1.54
N LEU A 99 -19.60 -3.77 1.02
CA LEU A 99 -19.81 -4.19 -0.35
C LEU A 99 -21.16 -4.90 -0.47
N HIS A 100 -22.10 -4.27 -1.18
CA HIS A 100 -23.35 -4.90 -1.60
C HIS A 100 -23.33 -5.15 -3.09
N ALA A 101 -23.46 -6.41 -3.52
CA ALA A 101 -23.43 -6.79 -4.92
C ALA A 101 -24.38 -7.95 -5.22
N TRP A 102 -24.94 -7.99 -6.42
CA TRP A 102 -25.52 -9.22 -6.95
C TRP A 102 -24.41 -10.05 -7.60
N VAL A 103 -24.41 -11.36 -7.38
CA VAL A 103 -23.50 -12.32 -7.99
C VAL A 103 -24.31 -13.44 -8.65
N ASP A 104 -23.78 -14.04 -9.73
CA ASP A 104 -24.40 -15.22 -10.34
C ASP A 104 -24.23 -16.49 -9.46
N ASP A 105 -24.91 -17.58 -9.83
CA ASP A 105 -24.87 -18.84 -9.08
C ASP A 105 -23.49 -19.54 -9.09
N GLY A 106 -22.63 -19.23 -10.07
CA GLY A 106 -21.28 -19.76 -10.15
C GLY A 106 -20.35 -19.08 -9.14
N LEU A 107 -20.41 -17.76 -9.09
CA LEU A 107 -19.67 -16.95 -8.14
C LEU A 107 -20.21 -17.13 -6.71
N ALA A 108 -21.53 -17.26 -6.52
CA ALA A 108 -22.12 -17.54 -5.21
C ALA A 108 -21.55 -18.82 -4.58
N ARG A 109 -21.49 -19.94 -5.34
CA ARG A 109 -20.91 -21.20 -4.86
C ARG A 109 -19.44 -21.08 -4.48
N ARG A 110 -18.65 -20.33 -5.27
CA ARG A 110 -17.23 -20.10 -4.94
C ARG A 110 -17.07 -19.27 -3.66
N LEU A 111 -17.95 -18.29 -3.46
CA LEU A 111 -17.94 -17.47 -2.25
C LEU A 111 -18.37 -18.28 -1.02
N GLU A 112 -19.29 -19.25 -1.15
CA GLU A 112 -19.61 -20.18 -0.06
C GLU A 112 -18.38 -20.95 0.43
N ASP A 113 -17.49 -21.37 -0.48
CA ASP A 113 -16.24 -22.08 -0.13
C ASP A 113 -15.11 -21.13 0.31
N GLN A 114 -15.05 -19.92 -0.26
CA GLN A 114 -14.01 -18.92 -0.04
C GLN A 114 -14.64 -17.54 0.22
N PRO A 115 -15.07 -17.27 1.47
CA PRO A 115 -15.67 -16.00 1.83
C PRO A 115 -14.67 -14.86 1.74
N LEU A 116 -15.15 -13.67 1.36
CA LEU A 116 -14.32 -12.45 1.30
C LEU A 116 -13.97 -11.90 2.68
N SER A 117 -14.85 -12.13 3.66
CA SER A 117 -14.74 -11.65 5.03
C SER A 117 -15.57 -12.53 5.97
N ASP A 118 -15.27 -12.46 7.28
CA ASP A 118 -15.98 -13.25 8.30
C ASP A 118 -17.46 -12.87 8.44
N ASP A 119 -17.82 -11.62 8.13
CA ASP A 119 -19.18 -11.08 8.21
C ASP A 119 -19.97 -11.24 6.90
N MET A 120 -19.40 -11.92 5.91
CA MET A 120 -20.00 -12.10 4.59
C MET A 120 -21.33 -12.86 4.67
N ARG A 121 -22.35 -12.33 3.98
CA ARG A 121 -23.67 -12.95 3.86
C ARG A 121 -24.06 -13.07 2.40
N LEU A 122 -24.65 -14.21 2.05
CA LEU A 122 -25.23 -14.49 0.75
C LEU A 122 -26.73 -14.79 0.92
N ALA A 123 -27.57 -14.00 0.28
CA ALA A 123 -29.01 -14.23 0.24
C ALA A 123 -29.44 -14.58 -1.19
N ARG A 124 -29.97 -15.79 -1.40
CA ARG A 124 -30.45 -16.19 -2.73
C ARG A 124 -31.52 -15.25 -3.24
N HIS A 125 -31.47 -14.96 -4.53
CA HIS A 125 -32.39 -14.01 -5.17
C HIS A 125 -33.34 -14.76 -6.11
N ASP A 126 -34.62 -14.36 -6.13
CA ASP A 126 -35.69 -15.09 -6.83
C ASP A 126 -35.47 -15.24 -8.34
N ASN A 127 -34.75 -14.30 -8.95
CA ASN A 127 -34.43 -14.30 -10.39
C ASN A 127 -33.09 -14.97 -10.73
N GLY A 128 -32.53 -15.78 -9.83
CA GLY A 128 -31.22 -16.41 -9.95
C GLY A 128 -30.07 -15.59 -9.34
N GLY A 129 -29.00 -16.27 -8.99
CA GLY A 129 -27.86 -15.70 -8.27
C GLY A 129 -28.15 -15.39 -6.80
N ALA A 130 -27.26 -14.61 -6.19
CA ALA A 130 -27.31 -14.23 -4.78
C ALA A 130 -26.97 -12.75 -4.57
N MET A 131 -27.52 -12.17 -3.50
CA MET A 131 -27.11 -10.89 -2.97
C MET A 131 -25.98 -11.11 -1.96
N LEU A 132 -24.81 -10.59 -2.28
CA LEU A 132 -23.63 -10.51 -1.44
C LEU A 132 -23.69 -9.23 -0.60
N ALA A 133 -23.47 -9.36 0.71
CA ALA A 133 -23.16 -8.27 1.63
C ALA A 133 -21.93 -8.66 2.47
N ALA A 134 -20.89 -7.85 2.46
CA ALA A 134 -19.63 -8.12 3.16
C ALA A 134 -18.92 -6.82 3.54
N THR A 135 -18.26 -6.79 4.69
CA THR A 135 -17.33 -5.70 5.02
C THR A 135 -15.95 -6.05 4.49
N VAL A 136 -15.47 -5.28 3.52
CA VAL A 136 -14.20 -5.52 2.83
C VAL A 136 -13.33 -4.27 2.84
N GLU A 137 -12.03 -4.46 2.66
CA GLU A 137 -11.07 -3.37 2.56
C GLU A 137 -11.15 -2.68 1.19
N ASP A 138 -11.37 -1.37 1.16
CA ASP A 138 -11.30 -0.56 -0.05
C ASP A 138 -9.84 -0.44 -0.49
N SER A 139 -9.46 -1.34 -1.39
CA SER A 139 -8.09 -1.54 -1.83
C SER A 139 -8.03 -1.83 -3.32
N ARG A 140 -6.83 -1.67 -3.89
CA ARG A 140 -6.54 -2.14 -5.24
C ARG A 140 -6.74 -3.65 -5.40
N ALA A 141 -6.51 -4.43 -4.34
CA ALA A 141 -6.76 -5.88 -4.36
C ALA A 141 -8.25 -6.18 -4.56
N LEU A 142 -9.12 -5.47 -3.83
CA LEU A 142 -10.57 -5.56 -4.03
C LEU A 142 -10.97 -5.16 -5.46
N MET A 143 -10.45 -4.03 -5.96
CA MET A 143 -10.74 -3.59 -7.33
C MET A 143 -10.28 -4.61 -8.39
N GLY A 144 -9.07 -5.17 -8.25
CA GLY A 144 -8.56 -6.21 -9.14
C GLY A 144 -9.41 -7.48 -9.10
N TRP A 145 -9.85 -7.88 -7.90
CA TRP A 145 -10.78 -9.00 -7.75
C TRP A 145 -12.12 -8.72 -8.46
N LEU A 146 -12.71 -7.54 -8.26
CA LEU A 146 -13.97 -7.15 -8.92
C LEU A 146 -13.87 -7.19 -10.44
N LEU A 147 -12.79 -6.65 -11.00
CA LEU A 147 -12.53 -6.69 -12.44
C LEU A 147 -12.34 -8.12 -12.96
N SER A 148 -11.69 -9.00 -12.19
CA SER A 148 -11.53 -10.42 -12.56
C SER A 148 -12.86 -11.19 -12.61
N GLN A 149 -13.89 -10.70 -11.91
CA GLN A 149 -15.24 -11.26 -11.93
C GLN A 149 -16.18 -10.50 -12.87
N ALA A 150 -15.66 -9.60 -13.72
CA ALA A 150 -16.47 -8.81 -14.64
C ALA A 150 -17.34 -9.74 -15.53
N GLY A 151 -18.66 -9.57 -15.43
CA GLY A 151 -19.67 -10.42 -16.09
C GLY A 151 -20.45 -11.32 -15.13
N SER A 152 -19.88 -11.67 -13.97
CA SER A 152 -20.51 -12.52 -12.95
C SER A 152 -20.92 -11.77 -11.67
N ILE A 153 -20.58 -10.47 -11.59
CA ILE A 153 -20.91 -9.60 -10.46
C ILE A 153 -21.50 -8.26 -10.92
N ARG A 154 -22.43 -7.73 -10.13
CA ARG A 154 -23.00 -6.40 -10.26
C ARG A 154 -22.98 -5.69 -8.92
N VAL A 155 -22.01 -4.79 -8.74
CA VAL A 155 -21.90 -3.95 -7.54
C VAL A 155 -23.09 -2.99 -7.46
N LYS A 156 -23.74 -2.93 -6.30
CA LYS A 156 -24.84 -2.00 -5.99
C LYS A 156 -24.37 -0.87 -5.07
N ALA A 157 -23.58 -1.19 -4.04
CA ALA A 157 -22.99 -0.21 -3.13
C ALA A 157 -21.58 -0.66 -2.69
N PRO A 158 -20.67 0.30 -2.38
CA PRO A 158 -20.85 1.74 -2.54
C PRO A 158 -20.85 2.17 -4.02
N GLU A 159 -21.57 3.25 -4.33
CA GLU A 159 -21.71 3.73 -5.71
C GLU A 159 -20.38 4.18 -6.32
N THR A 160 -19.52 4.78 -5.51
CA THR A 160 -18.17 5.23 -5.91
C THR A 160 -17.35 4.07 -6.46
N LEU A 161 -17.34 2.93 -5.76
CA LEU A 161 -16.64 1.71 -6.19
C LEU A 161 -17.19 1.18 -7.52
N ARG A 162 -18.53 1.15 -7.67
CA ARG A 162 -19.20 0.74 -8.90
C ARG A 162 -18.81 1.65 -10.08
N VAL A 163 -18.79 2.97 -9.88
CA VAL A 163 -18.41 3.94 -10.92
C VAL A 163 -16.96 3.72 -11.35
N SER A 164 -16.04 3.57 -10.39
CA SER A 164 -14.61 3.31 -10.68
C SER A 164 -14.41 2.00 -11.47
N MET A 165 -15.08 0.93 -11.06
CA MET A 165 -15.02 -0.37 -11.76
C MET A 165 -15.51 -0.27 -13.21
N VAL A 166 -16.64 0.40 -13.44
CA VAL A 166 -17.20 0.59 -14.79
C VAL A 166 -16.29 1.44 -15.67
N GLU A 167 -15.70 2.50 -15.11
CA GLU A 167 -14.80 3.37 -15.85
C GLU A 167 -13.53 2.62 -16.30
N GLN A 168 -12.94 1.81 -15.43
CA GLN A 168 -11.79 0.97 -15.80
C GLN A 168 -12.12 -0.04 -16.91
N LEU A 169 -13.30 -0.66 -16.84
CA LEU A 169 -13.75 -1.57 -17.91
C LEU A 169 -13.95 -0.85 -19.24
N ARG A 170 -14.49 0.38 -19.23
CA ARG A 170 -14.64 1.21 -20.44
C ARG A 170 -13.29 1.59 -21.04
N GLN A 171 -12.33 2.01 -20.20
CA GLN A 171 -10.97 2.32 -20.65
C GLN A 171 -10.30 1.10 -21.26
N SER A 172 -10.45 -0.07 -20.63
CA SER A 172 -9.94 -1.33 -21.17
C SER A 172 -10.58 -1.66 -22.52
N LEU A 173 -11.89 -1.46 -22.68
CA LEU A 173 -12.59 -1.72 -23.94
C LEU A 173 -12.11 -0.76 -25.04
N ALA A 174 -12.03 0.55 -24.75
CA ALA A 174 -11.54 1.56 -25.70
C ALA A 174 -10.13 1.25 -26.21
N LEU A 175 -9.21 0.83 -25.33
CA LEU A 175 -7.85 0.44 -25.70
C LEU A 175 -7.77 -0.79 -26.64
N ASN A 176 -8.79 -1.65 -26.64
CA ASN A 176 -8.81 -2.86 -27.46
C ASN A 176 -9.68 -2.72 -28.72
N ASP A 177 -10.62 -1.75 -28.74
CA ASP A 177 -11.41 -1.41 -29.92
C ASP A 177 -10.64 -0.51 -30.90
N ASP A 178 -9.72 0.31 -30.40
CA ASP A 178 -8.76 1.07 -31.22
C ASP A 178 -7.72 0.10 -31.80
N GLY A 179 -8.12 -0.59 -32.88
CA GLY A 179 -7.28 -1.53 -33.61
C GLY A 179 -5.93 -0.90 -34.03
N TYR A 180 -4.85 -1.63 -33.77
CA TYR A 180 -3.52 -1.36 -34.32
C TYR A 180 -3.46 -1.63 -35.83
#